data_AF-A0A6S7KAR8-F1
#
_entry.id   AF-A0A6S7KAR8-F1
#
_cell.length_a   1.000
_cell.length_b   1.000
_cell.length_c   1.000
_cell.angle_alpha   90.00
_cell.angle_beta   90.00
_cell.angle_gamma   90.00
#
_symmetry.space_group_name_H-M   'P 1'
#
loop_
_entity.id
_entity.type
_entity.pdbx_description
1 polymer ?
#
loop_
_entity_poly.entity_id
_entity_poly.type
_entity_poly.pdbx_seq_one_letter_code
_entity_poly.pdbx_strand_id
1 'polypeptide(L)'
;RALQTYLSRAPTDYAGPLFCYSNGVPLSRSQFTKELRTLLAQGGHHPAHYAGHSFRIGAATTAASQGLPHWLIQTLGRWSSDCYLRYIRTPINVLTGVSKRLIAE
;
A
#
# COMPACT_ATOMS: atom_id res chain seq x y z
N ARG A 1 -6.64 -13.00 -7.69
CA ARG A 1 -7.88 -12.53 -8.38
C ARG A 1 -7.63 -11.33 -9.30
N ALA A 2 -7.29 -10.12 -8.80
CA ALA A 2 -7.13 -8.93 -9.67
C ALA A 2 -6.04 -9.08 -10.75
N LEU A 3 -4.84 -9.57 -10.38
CA LEU A 3 -3.75 -9.79 -11.34
C LEU A 3 -4.12 -10.84 -12.40
N GLN A 4 -4.82 -11.91 -12.02
CA GLN A 4 -5.27 -12.94 -12.96
C GLN A 4 -6.26 -12.36 -13.98
N THR A 5 -7.21 -11.54 -13.53
CA THR A 5 -8.16 -10.84 -14.42
C THR A 5 -7.46 -9.84 -15.34
N TYR A 6 -6.40 -9.18 -14.86
CA TYR A 6 -5.57 -8.34 -15.70
C TYR A 6 -4.85 -9.16 -16.78
N LEU A 7 -4.17 -10.24 -16.39
CA LEU A 7 -3.42 -11.10 -17.29
C LEU A 7 -4.30 -11.77 -18.35
N SER A 8 -5.55 -12.13 -18.04
CA SER A 8 -6.49 -12.65 -19.04
C SER A 8 -6.90 -11.65 -20.12
N ARG A 9 -6.60 -10.35 -19.91
CA ARG A 9 -6.89 -9.25 -20.84
C ARG A 9 -5.63 -8.61 -21.41
N ALA A 10 -4.47 -8.92 -20.84
CA ALA A 10 -3.19 -8.38 -21.25
C ALA A 10 -2.73 -9.05 -22.56
N PRO A 11 -1.98 -8.35 -23.42
CA PRO A 11 -1.39 -8.96 -24.61
C PRO A 11 -0.47 -10.12 -24.20
N THR A 12 -0.73 -11.33 -24.71
CA THR A 12 -0.02 -12.56 -24.29
C THR A 12 1.41 -12.67 -24.83
N ASP A 13 1.72 -12.01 -25.95
CA ASP A 13 3.03 -12.05 -26.62
C ASP A 13 3.92 -10.84 -26.33
N TYR A 14 3.59 -10.04 -25.31
CA TYR A 14 4.36 -8.84 -24.97
C TYR A 14 5.51 -9.15 -24.00
N ALA A 15 6.74 -9.01 -24.49
CA ALA A 15 7.96 -9.19 -23.68
C ALA A 15 8.34 -7.97 -22.81
N GLY A 16 7.48 -6.95 -22.69
CA GLY A 16 7.77 -5.74 -21.93
C GLY A 16 7.21 -5.73 -20.49
N PRO A 17 7.07 -4.55 -19.86
CA PRO A 17 6.61 -4.43 -18.49
C PRO A 17 5.22 -5.04 -18.26
N LEU A 18 5.04 -5.66 -17.08
CA LEU A 18 3.79 -6.35 -16.71
C LEU A 18 2.55 -5.45 -16.85
N PHE A 19 2.64 -4.17 -16.50
CA PHE A 19 1.51 -3.23 -16.59
C PHE A 19 1.67 -2.32 -17.80
N CYS A 20 0.82 -2.53 -18.80
CA CYS A 20 0.68 -1.69 -19.98
C CYS A 20 -0.80 -1.38 -20.26
N TYR A 21 -1.01 -0.33 -21.06
CA TYR A 21 -2.31 -0.03 -21.66
C TYR A 21 -2.63 -1.05 -22.76
N SER A 22 -3.89 -1.06 -23.23
CA SER A 22 -4.34 -1.97 -24.30
C SER A 22 -3.58 -1.79 -25.63
N ASN A 23 -2.98 -0.62 -25.85
CA ASN A 23 -2.10 -0.34 -27.00
C ASN A 23 -0.63 -0.77 -26.78
N GLY A 24 -0.31 -1.48 -25.69
CA GLY A 24 1.02 -1.97 -25.38
C GLY A 24 1.97 -0.95 -24.76
N VAL A 25 1.55 0.31 -24.56
CA VAL A 25 2.38 1.35 -23.94
C VAL A 25 2.54 1.06 -22.44
N PRO A 26 3.76 1.05 -21.88
CA PRO A 26 3.98 0.84 -20.46
C PRO A 26 3.29 1.90 -19.58
N LEU A 27 2.72 1.46 -18.45
CA LEU A 27 2.11 2.37 -17.49
C LEU A 27 3.20 3.11 -16.69
N SER A 28 3.29 4.42 -16.87
CA SER A 28 4.21 5.26 -16.10
C SER A 28 3.65 5.66 -14.72
N ARG A 29 4.54 6.09 -13.82
CA ARG A 29 4.16 6.61 -12.49
C ARG A 29 3.22 7.81 -12.57
N SER A 30 3.47 8.74 -13.48
CA SER A 30 2.68 9.98 -13.63
C SER A 30 1.28 9.67 -14.12
N GLN A 31 1.18 8.78 -15.11
CA GLN A 31 -0.10 8.26 -15.63
C GLN A 31 -0.90 7.54 -14.55
N PHE A 32 -0.29 6.60 -13.82
CA PHE A 32 -0.95 5.92 -12.71
C PHE A 32 -1.45 6.91 -11.65
N THR A 33 -0.61 7.87 -11.25
CA THR A 33 -0.98 8.86 -10.23
C THR A 33 -2.10 9.78 -10.71
N LYS A 34 -2.10 10.15 -11.99
CA LYS A 34 -3.18 10.94 -12.61
C LYS A 34 -4.50 10.16 -12.54
N GLU A 35 -4.51 8.91 -12.99
CA GLU A 35 -5.71 8.07 -13.01
C GLU A 35 -6.26 7.83 -11.60
N LEU A 36 -5.38 7.49 -10.66
CA LEU A 36 -5.71 7.36 -9.25
C LEU A 36 -6.40 8.61 -8.71
N ARG A 37 -5.85 9.80 -9.00
CA ARG A 37 -6.39 11.06 -8.52
C ARG A 37 -7.75 11.38 -9.14
N THR A 38 -7.93 11.09 -10.42
CA THR A 38 -9.23 11.22 -11.09
C THR A 38 -10.29 10.36 -10.39
N LEU A 39 -9.99 9.08 -10.15
CA LEU A 39 -10.92 8.16 -9.49
C LEU A 39 -11.22 8.57 -8.05
N LEU A 40 -10.21 9.03 -7.30
CA LEU A 40 -10.40 9.53 -5.94
C LEU A 40 -11.26 10.79 -5.89
N ALA A 41 -11.10 11.70 -6.85
CA ALA A 41 -11.94 12.90 -6.96
C ALA A 41 -13.41 12.53 -7.18
N GLN A 42 -13.66 11.56 -8.07
CA GLN A 42 -15.00 11.04 -8.34
C GLN A 42 -15.62 10.38 -7.11
N GLY A 43 -14.80 9.78 -6.25
CA GLY A 43 -15.22 9.23 -4.95
C GLY A 43 -15.35 10.25 -3.82
N GLY A 44 -15.19 11.56 -4.07
CA GLY A 44 -15.30 12.61 -3.05
C GLY A 44 -14.07 12.75 -2.14
N HIS A 45 -12.93 12.15 -2.50
CA HIS A 45 -11.68 12.29 -1.75
C HIS A 45 -10.82 13.42 -2.30
N HIS A 46 -10.03 14.08 -1.44
CA HIS A 46 -9.11 15.14 -1.85
C HIS A 46 -7.87 14.57 -2.56
N PRO A 47 -7.76 14.64 -3.90
CA PRO A 47 -6.80 13.81 -4.65
C PRO A 47 -5.34 14.17 -4.40
N ALA A 48 -5.06 15.43 -4.03
CA ALA A 48 -3.71 15.91 -3.79
C ALA A 48 -3.00 15.14 -2.66
N HIS A 49 -3.76 14.55 -1.73
CA HIS A 49 -3.22 13.79 -0.59
C HIS A 49 -2.76 12.38 -0.96
N TYR A 50 -3.02 11.94 -2.20
CA TYR A 50 -2.81 10.55 -2.60
C TYR A 50 -1.87 10.41 -3.79
N ALA A 51 -1.06 9.37 -3.73
CA ALA A 51 -0.20 8.87 -4.78
C ALA A 51 0.10 7.38 -4.55
N GLY A 52 0.89 6.75 -5.43
CA GLY A 52 1.32 5.35 -5.25
C GLY A 52 1.94 5.06 -3.87
N HIS A 53 2.67 6.02 -3.30
CA HIS A 53 3.27 5.87 -1.96
C HIS A 53 2.22 5.70 -0.85
N SER A 54 1.04 6.31 -0.97
CA SER A 54 -0.04 6.22 0.02
C SER A 54 -0.53 4.78 0.19
N PHE A 55 -0.52 3.96 -0.87
CA PHE A 55 -0.84 2.52 -0.76
C PHE A 55 0.21 1.76 0.06
N ARG A 56 1.49 2.11 -0.07
CA ARG A 56 2.57 1.47 0.70
C ARG A 56 2.47 1.82 2.19
N ILE A 57 2.11 3.07 2.50
CA ILE A 57 1.77 3.50 3.87
C ILE A 57 0.59 2.67 4.39
N GLY A 58 -0.52 2.66 3.63
CA GLY A 58 -1.73 1.93 4.01
C GLY A 58 -1.48 0.44 4.26
N ALA A 59 -0.72 -0.23 3.39
CA ALA A 59 -0.35 -1.64 3.58
C ALA A 59 0.44 -1.87 4.88
N ALA A 60 1.39 -0.99 5.21
CA ALA A 60 2.14 -1.07 6.47
C ALA A 60 1.22 -0.91 7.69
N THR A 61 0.37 0.12 7.66
CA THR A 61 -0.59 0.41 8.72
C THR A 61 -1.59 -0.73 8.91
N THR A 62 -2.12 -1.29 7.82
CA THR A 62 -3.05 -2.43 7.88
C THR A 62 -2.35 -3.66 8.45
N ALA A 63 -1.14 -4.01 7.99
CA ALA A 63 -0.40 -5.15 8.52
C ALA A 63 -0.14 -5.01 10.04
N ALA A 64 0.26 -3.83 10.50
CA ALA A 64 0.42 -3.55 11.92
C ALA A 64 -0.90 -3.67 12.70
N SER A 65 -2.01 -3.17 12.14
CA SER A 65 -3.33 -3.27 12.77
C SER A 65 -3.83 -4.72 12.93
N GLN A 66 -3.35 -5.63 12.08
CA GLN A 66 -3.64 -7.06 12.14
C GLN A 66 -2.66 -7.82 13.06
N GLY A 67 -1.78 -7.11 13.77
CA GLY A 67 -0.84 -7.71 14.72
C GLY A 67 0.34 -8.43 14.07
N LEU A 68 0.63 -8.18 12.78
CA LEU A 68 1.81 -8.77 12.16
C LEU A 68 3.07 -8.23 12.85
N PRO A 69 4.08 -9.09 13.09
CA PRO A 69 5.31 -8.66 13.74
C PRO A 69 6.08 -7.69 12.85
N HIS A 70 6.79 -6.76 13.48
CA HIS A 70 7.49 -5.66 12.81
C HIS A 70 8.47 -6.15 11.70
N TRP A 71 9.22 -7.22 11.95
CA TRP A 71 10.14 -7.81 10.96
C TRP A 71 9.40 -8.29 9.69
N LEU A 72 8.19 -8.85 9.83
CA LEU A 72 7.41 -9.33 8.69
C LEU A 72 6.90 -8.15 7.87
N ILE A 73 6.43 -7.09 8.53
CA ILE A 73 6.03 -5.84 7.87
C ILE A 73 7.22 -5.25 7.11
N GLN A 74 8.39 -5.21 7.76
CA GLN A 74 9.63 -4.73 7.16
C GLN A 74 10.00 -5.50 5.88
N THR A 75 9.94 -6.84 5.93
CA THR A 75 10.18 -7.71 4.78
C THR A 75 9.15 -7.50 3.68
N LEU A 76 7.86 -7.48 4.00
CA LEU A 76 6.77 -7.32 3.04
C LEU A 76 6.88 -6.01 2.25
N GLY A 77 7.20 -4.91 2.94
CA GLY A 77 7.39 -3.64 2.26
C GLY A 77 8.80 -3.43 1.72
N ARG A 78 9.75 -4.35 1.92
CA ARG A 78 11.14 -4.21 1.46
C ARG A 78 11.80 -2.93 2.00
N TRP A 79 11.70 -2.70 3.30
CA TRP A 79 12.40 -1.60 3.97
C TRP A 79 13.74 -2.07 4.52
N SER A 80 14.81 -1.35 4.22
CA SER A 80 16.15 -1.61 4.76
C SER A 80 16.36 -1.05 6.16
N SER A 81 15.44 -0.21 6.64
CA SER A 81 15.50 0.44 7.94
C SER A 81 14.11 0.61 8.54
N ASP A 82 14.07 1.05 9.79
CA ASP A 82 12.84 1.29 10.55
C ASP A 82 12.05 2.53 10.13
N CYS A 83 12.36 3.13 8.97
CA CYS A 83 11.65 4.32 8.47
C CYS A 83 10.14 4.08 8.28
N TYR A 84 9.72 2.83 8.09
CA TYR A 84 8.31 2.45 7.96
C TYR A 84 7.52 2.60 9.27
N LEU A 85 8.19 2.60 10.44
CA LEU A 85 7.52 2.78 11.73
C LEU A 85 6.77 4.12 11.80
N ARG A 86 7.22 5.15 11.06
CA ARG A 86 6.50 6.44 10.96
C ARG A 86 5.10 6.33 10.34
N TYR A 87 4.82 5.25 9.62
CA TYR A 87 3.51 4.97 9.03
C TYR A 87 2.58 4.23 9.99
N ILE A 88 3.13 3.58 11.02
CA ILE A 88 2.35 2.82 12.00
C ILE A 88 1.98 3.78 13.13
N ARG A 89 0.69 4.15 13.18
CA ARG A 89 0.16 4.99 14.26
C ARG A 89 -0.44 4.09 15.33
N THR A 90 0.22 4.01 16.48
CA THR A 90 -0.29 3.27 17.64
C THR A 90 -1.47 4.03 18.27
N PRO A 91 -2.68 3.44 18.31
CA PRO A 91 -3.82 4.06 18.98
C PRO A 91 -3.57 4.27 20.49
N ILE A 92 -4.09 5.36 21.05
CA ILE A 92 -3.87 5.72 22.47
C ILE A 92 -4.36 4.64 23.43
N ASN A 93 -5.44 3.93 23.10
CA ASN A 93 -5.97 2.83 23.91
C ASN A 93 -5.01 1.63 23.97
N VAL A 94 -4.22 1.40 22.93
CA VAL A 94 -3.18 0.36 22.96
C VAL A 94 -2.11 0.74 23.97
N LEU A 95 -1.66 2.00 23.95
CA LEU A 95 -0.65 2.53 24.88
C LEU A 95 -1.12 2.47 26.33
N THR A 96 -2.36 2.89 26.62
CA THR A 96 -2.90 2.84 27.99
C THR A 96 -3.07 1.40 28.50
N GLY A 97 -3.35 0.45 27.59
CA GLY A 97 -3.41 -0.97 27.91
C GLY A 97 -2.05 -1.63 28.18
N VAL A 98 -0.93 -1.02 27.76
CA VAL A 98 0.41 -1.58 28.02
C VAL A 98 0.72 -1.60 29.52
N SER A 99 0.46 -0.50 30.24
CA SER A 99 0.73 -0.42 31.68
C SER A 99 0.04 -1.54 32.47
N LYS A 100 -1.22 -1.86 32.13
CA LYS A 100 -1.96 -2.95 32.78
C LYS A 100 -1.35 -4.33 32.53
N ARG A 101 -0.82 -4.57 31.32
CA ARG A 101 -0.19 -5.84 30.97
C ARG A 101 1.16 -6.02 31.65
N LEU A 102 1.96 -4.95 31.76
CA LEU A 102 3.27 -4.98 32.41
C LEU A 102 3.20 -5.19 33.94
N ILE A 103 2.07 -4.84 34.58
CA ILE A 103 1.86 -5.01 36.02
C ILE A 103 1.26 -6.40 36.36
N ALA A 104 0.66 -7.06 35.37
CA ALA A 104 -0.01 -8.36 35.55
C ALA A 104 0.92 -9.57 35.32
N GLU A 105 2.18 -9.33 34.94
CA GLU A 105 3.30 -10.30 34.92
C GLU A 105 4.14 -10.15 36.18
#